data_AF-A0A972DBM9-F1
#
_entry.id   AF-A0A972DBM9-F1
#
_cell.length_a   1.000
_cell.length_b   1.000
_cell.length_c   1.000
_cell.angle_alpha   90.00
_cell.angle_beta   90.00
_cell.angle_gamma   90.00
#
_symmetry.space_group_name_H-M   'P 1'
#
loop_
_entity.id
_entity.type
_entity.pdbx_description
1 polymer ?
#
loop_
_entity_poly.entity_id
_entity_poly.type
_entity_poly.pdbx_seq_one_letter_code
_entity_poly.pdbx_strand_id
1 'polypeptide(L)'
;MTVQEIVSEHVERGLRLTEATFRKYVQLGLLPQSVRVGRKGKHRGSQGLYPASAVRQLDHIRRLMARGFTIEEIQKDFLFVRGDIEALRRQLDRIYGAFEEAIGDEAATRGLESQLAEAREAGDELVAKLEGLERQLTLRARMAKAVV
;
A
#
# COMPACT_ATOMS: atom_id res chain seq x y z
N MET A 1 8.75 -3.76 -7.86
CA MET A 1 8.48 -4.73 -8.93
C MET A 1 7.57 -4.12 -9.98
N THR A 2 7.75 -4.46 -11.24
CA THR A 2 6.92 -3.99 -12.34
C THR A 2 5.63 -4.81 -12.42
N VAL A 3 4.59 -4.30 -13.10
CA VAL A 3 3.36 -5.10 -13.30
C VAL A 3 3.64 -6.38 -14.06
N GLN A 4 4.56 -6.33 -15.03
CA GLN A 4 4.99 -7.47 -15.83
C GLN A 4 5.64 -8.54 -14.96
N GLU A 5 6.59 -8.14 -14.10
CA GLU A 5 7.24 -9.06 -13.16
C GLU A 5 6.23 -9.75 -12.25
N ILE A 6 5.28 -8.99 -11.68
CA ILE A 6 4.25 -9.55 -10.79
C ILE A 6 3.36 -10.54 -11.54
N VAL A 7 2.95 -10.21 -12.76
CA VAL A 7 2.11 -11.07 -13.58
C VAL A 7 2.85 -12.35 -13.98
N SER A 8 4.09 -12.24 -14.44
CA SER A 8 4.93 -13.40 -14.78
C SER A 8 5.11 -14.34 -13.59
N GLU A 9 5.45 -13.81 -12.41
CA GLU A 9 5.64 -14.63 -11.19
C GLU A 9 4.36 -15.41 -10.82
N HIS A 10 3.18 -14.81 -11.03
CA HIS A 10 1.92 -15.51 -10.77
C HIS A 10 1.60 -16.56 -11.84
N VAL A 11 1.82 -16.23 -13.11
CA VAL A 11 1.59 -17.16 -14.23
C VAL A 11 2.50 -18.39 -14.11
N GLU A 12 3.77 -18.20 -13.71
CA GLU A 12 4.71 -19.29 -13.42
C GLU A 12 4.21 -20.22 -12.29
N ARG A 13 3.45 -19.68 -11.33
CA ARG A 13 2.77 -20.45 -10.26
C ARG A 13 1.44 -21.08 -10.71
N GLY A 14 1.14 -21.07 -12.01
CA GLY A 14 -0.08 -21.64 -12.59
C GLY A 14 -1.34 -20.77 -12.42
N LEU A 15 -1.17 -19.50 -12.01
CA LEU A 15 -2.28 -18.61 -11.74
C LEU A 15 -2.66 -17.83 -13.00
N ARG A 16 -3.96 -17.85 -13.37
CA ARG A 16 -4.49 -17.01 -14.46
C ARG A 16 -4.55 -15.56 -13.99
N LEU A 17 -3.53 -14.76 -14.29
CA LEU A 17 -3.48 -13.31 -14.05
C LEU A 17 -3.10 -12.60 -15.35
N THR A 18 -3.77 -11.48 -15.62
CA THR A 18 -3.37 -10.57 -16.71
C THR A 18 -3.03 -9.20 -16.13
N GLU A 19 -2.25 -8.39 -16.86
CA GLU A 19 -2.01 -6.99 -16.50
C GLU A 19 -3.31 -6.18 -16.40
N ALA A 20 -4.29 -6.49 -17.25
CA ALA A 20 -5.60 -5.83 -17.23
C ALA A 20 -6.37 -6.13 -15.94
N THR A 21 -6.40 -7.40 -15.51
CA THR A 21 -7.01 -7.80 -14.24
C THR A 21 -6.30 -7.15 -13.05
N PHE A 22 -4.96 -7.16 -13.05
CA PHE A 22 -4.18 -6.50 -12.01
C PHE A 22 -4.51 -5.01 -11.93
N ARG A 23 -4.54 -4.32 -13.08
CA ARG A 23 -4.90 -2.90 -13.16
C ARG A 23 -6.32 -2.64 -12.67
N LYS A 24 -7.27 -3.53 -12.98
CA LYS A 24 -8.63 -3.43 -12.46
C LYS A 24 -8.65 -3.51 -10.93
N TYR A 25 -7.87 -4.40 -10.32
CA TYR A 25 -7.78 -4.49 -8.86
C TYR A 25 -7.14 -3.25 -8.25
N VAL A 26 -6.12 -2.66 -8.90
CA VAL A 26 -5.57 -1.35 -8.49
C VAL A 26 -6.65 -0.25 -8.56
N GLN A 27 -7.42 -0.19 -9.65
CA GLN A 27 -8.50 0.78 -9.83
C GLN A 27 -9.62 0.64 -8.79
N LEU A 28 -9.90 -0.58 -8.35
CA LEU A 28 -10.87 -0.88 -7.30
C LEU A 28 -10.31 -0.65 -5.89
N GLY A 29 -9.06 -0.18 -5.74
CA GLY A 29 -8.42 0.00 -4.44
C GLY A 29 -8.04 -1.32 -3.74
N LEU A 30 -8.19 -2.45 -4.44
CA LEU A 30 -7.85 -3.78 -3.93
C LEU A 30 -6.35 -4.05 -3.94
N LEU A 31 -5.56 -3.26 -4.67
CA LEU A 31 -4.11 -3.36 -4.70
C LEU A 31 -3.50 -1.96 -4.58
N PRO A 32 -2.29 -1.83 -4.00
CA PRO A 32 -1.63 -0.55 -3.87
C PRO A 32 -1.29 0.04 -5.25
N GLN A 33 -1.28 1.36 -5.34
CA GLN A 33 -0.85 2.07 -6.54
C GLN A 33 0.66 1.97 -6.74
N SER A 34 1.10 2.01 -8.02
CA SER A 34 2.51 2.05 -8.37
C SER A 34 3.14 3.41 -8.05
N VAL A 35 4.38 3.39 -7.60
CA VAL A 35 5.25 4.57 -7.51
C VAL A 35 6.00 4.73 -8.83
N ARG A 36 5.96 5.92 -9.43
CA ARG A 36 6.72 6.19 -10.65
C ARG A 36 8.16 6.51 -10.29
N VAL A 37 9.10 5.75 -10.83
CA VAL A 37 10.54 6.01 -10.71
C VAL A 37 11.13 6.33 -12.07
N GLY A 38 12.07 7.27 -12.12
CA GLY A 38 12.84 7.54 -13.32
C GLY A 38 13.73 6.35 -13.68
N ARG A 39 13.80 5.97 -14.96
CA ARG A 39 14.77 4.97 -15.40
C ARG A 39 16.14 5.62 -15.59
N LYS A 40 17.20 4.99 -15.07
CA LYS A 40 18.59 5.46 -15.23
C LYS A 40 18.96 5.50 -16.72
N GLY A 41 19.42 6.66 -17.20
CA GLY A 41 19.83 6.92 -18.58
C GLY A 41 19.01 8.02 -19.28
N LYS A 42 19.59 8.65 -20.31
CA LYS A 42 18.93 9.72 -21.09
C LYS A 42 17.70 9.14 -21.82
N HIS A 43 16.55 9.81 -21.74
CA HIS A 43 15.29 9.47 -22.43
C HIS A 43 14.62 8.12 -22.10
N ARG A 44 14.90 7.49 -20.95
CA ARG A 44 14.31 6.18 -20.64
C ARG A 44 12.90 6.20 -20.03
N GLY A 45 12.31 7.39 -19.86
CA GLY A 45 10.98 7.57 -19.29
C GLY A 45 10.90 7.16 -17.82
N SER A 46 9.69 7.19 -17.27
CA SER A 46 9.39 6.72 -15.91
C SER A 46 8.64 5.39 -15.94
N GLN A 47 8.92 4.53 -14.97
CA GLN A 47 8.28 3.22 -14.81
C GLN A 47 7.52 3.15 -13.49
N GLY A 48 6.34 2.54 -13.50
CA GLY A 48 5.59 2.23 -12.29
C GLY A 48 6.18 1.01 -11.59
N LEU A 49 6.58 1.18 -10.34
CA LEU A 49 6.98 0.12 -9.43
C LEU A 49 5.93 -0.08 -8.35
N TYR A 50 5.48 -1.31 -8.19
CA TYR A 50 4.62 -1.75 -7.11
C TYR A 50 5.47 -2.26 -5.93
N PRO A 51 4.99 -2.04 -4.70
CA PRO A 51 5.59 -2.62 -3.49
C PRO A 51 5.40 -4.13 -3.46
N ALA A 52 6.27 -4.84 -2.73
CA ALA A 52 6.15 -6.29 -2.54
C ALA A 52 4.83 -6.69 -1.84
N SER A 53 4.19 -5.77 -1.12
CA SER A 53 2.85 -5.95 -0.54
C SER A 53 1.80 -6.27 -1.61
N ALA A 54 1.95 -5.76 -2.85
CA ALA A 54 1.01 -6.01 -3.94
C ALA A 54 0.87 -7.49 -4.27
N VAL A 55 1.98 -8.24 -4.26
CA VAL A 55 2.01 -9.70 -4.49
C VAL A 55 1.23 -10.41 -3.39
N ARG A 56 1.53 -10.11 -2.12
CA ARG A 56 0.88 -10.74 -0.95
C ARG A 56 -0.62 -10.44 -0.89
N GLN A 57 -1.01 -9.21 -1.25
CA GLN A 57 -2.40 -8.77 -1.28
C GLN A 57 -3.17 -9.45 -2.42
N LEU A 58 -2.55 -9.63 -3.58
CA LEU A 58 -3.13 -10.38 -4.68
C LEU A 58 -3.38 -11.85 -4.32
N ASP A 59 -2.41 -12.52 -3.69
CA ASP A 59 -2.58 -13.88 -3.16
C ASP A 59 -3.69 -13.96 -2.11
N HIS A 60 -3.88 -12.90 -1.33
CA HIS A 60 -4.95 -12.82 -0.35
C HIS A 60 -6.33 -12.71 -1.01
N ILE A 61 -6.50 -11.79 -1.96
CA ILE A 61 -7.73 -11.61 -2.74
C ILE A 61 -8.12 -12.92 -3.43
N ARG A 62 -7.16 -13.59 -4.08
CA ARG A 62 -7.41 -14.89 -4.74
C ARG A 62 -7.90 -15.96 -3.76
N ARG A 63 -7.30 -16.05 -2.58
CA ARG A 63 -7.75 -17.00 -1.53
C ARG A 63 -9.15 -16.67 -1.02
N LEU A 64 -9.52 -15.39 -0.92
CA LEU A 64 -10.89 -14.99 -0.58
C LEU A 64 -11.86 -15.35 -1.71
N MET A 65 -11.52 -15.09 -2.97
CA MET A 65 -12.35 -15.48 -4.11
C MET A 65 -12.55 -17.01 -4.18
N ALA A 66 -11.51 -17.80 -3.93
CA ALA A 66 -11.60 -19.26 -3.86
C ALA A 66 -12.50 -19.78 -2.73
N ARG A 67 -12.74 -18.95 -1.71
CA ARG A 67 -13.69 -19.21 -0.60
C ARG A 67 -15.10 -18.66 -0.88
N GLY A 68 -15.38 -18.21 -2.11
CA GLY A 68 -16.70 -17.70 -2.50
C GLY A 68 -16.96 -16.25 -2.13
N PHE A 69 -15.94 -15.44 -1.87
CA PHE A 69 -16.11 -13.99 -1.75
C PHE A 69 -16.13 -13.31 -3.12
N THR A 70 -17.09 -12.41 -3.34
CA THR A 70 -17.11 -11.56 -4.53
C THR A 70 -16.07 -10.44 -4.41
N ILE A 71 -15.72 -9.82 -5.54
CA ILE A 71 -14.78 -8.70 -5.57
C ILE A 71 -15.33 -7.52 -4.75
N GLU A 72 -16.64 -7.29 -4.81
CA GLU A 72 -17.35 -6.23 -4.10
C GLU A 72 -17.36 -6.47 -2.59
N GLU A 73 -17.58 -7.72 -2.16
CA GLU A 73 -17.46 -8.12 -0.75
C GLU A 73 -16.01 -7.95 -0.26
N ILE A 74 -15.02 -8.37 -1.05
CA ILE A 74 -13.61 -8.19 -0.69
C ILE A 74 -13.26 -6.70 -0.57
N GLN A 75 -13.75 -5.87 -1.49
CA GLN A 75 -13.51 -4.43 -1.48
C GLN A 75 -14.12 -3.78 -0.23
N LYS A 76 -15.38 -4.11 0.07
CA LYS A 76 -16.14 -3.54 1.18
C LYS A 76 -15.63 -4.02 2.54
N ASP A 77 -15.35 -5.30 2.67
CA ASP A 77 -15.17 -5.94 3.98
C ASP A 77 -13.68 -6.14 4.37
N PHE A 78 -12.73 -6.00 3.43
CA PHE A 78 -11.33 -6.40 3.68
C PHE A 78 -10.27 -5.35 3.29
N LEU A 79 -10.58 -4.42 2.39
CA LEU A 79 -9.53 -3.59 1.76
C LEU A 79 -9.88 -2.11 1.59
N PHE A 80 -11.05 -1.65 2.07
CA PHE A 80 -11.54 -0.29 1.81
C PHE A 80 -10.60 0.84 2.29
N VAL A 81 -9.77 0.60 3.31
CA VAL A 81 -8.91 1.64 3.93
C VAL A 81 -7.41 1.31 3.89
N ARG A 82 -7.01 0.08 3.56
CA ARG A 82 -5.60 -0.33 3.56
C ARG A 82 -4.75 0.48 2.58
N GLY A 83 -5.28 0.69 1.36
CA GLY A 83 -4.60 1.51 0.35
C GLY A 83 -4.45 2.97 0.79
N ASP A 84 -5.46 3.51 1.47
CA ASP A 84 -5.48 4.89 1.96
C ASP A 84 -4.51 5.08 3.14
N ILE A 85 -4.39 4.10 4.04
CA ILE A 85 -3.39 4.12 5.11
C ILE A 85 -1.97 4.10 4.53
N GLU A 86 -1.72 3.27 3.52
CA GLU A 86 -0.41 3.24 2.85
C GLU A 86 -0.12 4.54 2.08
N ALA A 87 -1.15 5.14 1.46
CA ALA A 87 -1.03 6.45 0.84
C ALA A 87 -0.75 7.55 1.87
N LEU A 88 -1.43 7.53 3.02
CA LEU A 88 -1.21 8.45 4.13
C LEU A 88 0.22 8.34 4.65
N ARG A 89 0.73 7.13 4.90
CA ARG A 89 2.12 6.93 5.37
C ARG A 89 3.13 7.55 4.39
N ARG A 90 2.98 7.27 3.09
CA ARG A 90 3.84 7.86 2.06
C ARG A 90 3.72 9.38 1.99
N GLN A 91 2.54 9.93 2.25
CA GLN A 91 2.34 11.38 2.29
C GLN A 91 3.03 12.00 3.50
N LEU A 92 2.94 11.37 4.68
CA LEU A 92 3.65 11.79 5.89
C LEU A 92 5.17 11.76 5.66
N ASP A 93 5.71 10.67 5.12
CA ASP A 93 7.15 10.56 4.79
C ASP A 93 7.63 11.70 3.87
N ARG A 94 6.83 12.06 2.85
CA ARG A 94 7.13 13.19 1.96
C ARG A 94 7.12 14.53 2.68
N ILE A 95 6.16 14.74 3.58
CA ILE A 95 6.05 15.98 4.36
C ILE A 95 7.25 16.09 5.30
N TYR A 96 7.59 15.02 6.02
CA TYR A 96 8.74 15.00 6.93
C TYR A 96 10.05 15.26 6.18
N GLY A 97 10.27 14.63 5.04
CA GLY A 97 11.46 14.89 4.21
C GLY A 97 11.56 16.35 3.76
N ALA A 98 10.44 16.99 3.39
CA ALA A 98 10.44 18.41 3.02
C ALA A 98 10.78 19.33 4.20
N PHE A 99 10.36 18.98 5.42
CA PHE A 99 10.76 19.70 6.63
C PHE A 99 12.24 19.47 6.97
N GLU A 100 12.74 18.24 6.87
CA GLU A 100 14.16 17.92 7.07
C GLU A 100 15.06 18.72 6.11
N GLU A 101 14.69 18.80 4.83
CA GLU A 101 15.42 19.61 3.84
C GLU A 101 15.40 21.12 4.17
N ALA A 102 14.29 21.63 4.72
CA ALA A 102 14.12 23.04 5.06
C ALA A 102 14.81 23.45 6.37
N ILE A 103 14.91 22.54 7.34
CA ILE A 103 15.53 22.76 8.66
C ILE A 103 17.04 23.01 8.53
N GLY A 104 17.68 22.49 7.47
CA GLY A 104 19.11 22.70 7.22
C GLY A 104 20.00 22.20 8.37
N ASP A 105 21.25 22.66 8.42
CA ASP A 105 22.28 22.17 9.36
C ASP A 105 22.65 23.23 10.45
N GLU A 106 21.78 24.22 10.65
CA GLU A 106 22.07 25.36 11.53
C GLU A 106 21.79 25.07 13.00
N ALA A 107 22.68 25.51 13.90
CA ALA A 107 22.50 25.33 15.35
C ALA A 107 21.19 25.94 15.90
N ALA A 108 20.59 26.90 15.19
CA ALA A 108 19.32 27.53 15.52
C ALA A 108 18.09 26.64 15.26
N THR A 109 18.23 25.56 14.48
CA THR A 109 17.13 24.69 14.07
C THR A 109 17.08 23.36 14.82
N ARG A 110 18.02 23.10 15.75
CA ARG A 110 18.00 21.92 16.65
C ARG A 110 16.69 21.72 17.42
N GLY A 111 15.99 22.80 17.79
CA GLY A 111 14.67 22.70 18.42
C GLY A 111 13.57 22.21 17.46
N LEU A 112 13.69 22.57 16.17
CA LEU A 112 12.77 22.15 15.12
C LEU A 112 13.00 20.68 14.73
N GLU A 113 14.24 20.20 14.77
CA GLU A 113 14.55 18.78 14.58
C GLU A 113 13.85 17.90 15.62
N SER A 114 13.91 18.28 16.91
CA SER A 114 13.22 17.57 17.99
C SER A 114 11.71 17.56 17.79
N GLN A 115 11.11 18.71 17.43
CA GLN A 115 9.68 18.80 17.16
C GLN A 115 9.25 17.97 15.95
N LEU A 116 10.09 17.90 14.91
CA LEU A 116 9.83 17.07 13.75
C LEU A 116 9.92 15.58 14.08
N ALA A 117 10.86 15.18 14.94
CA ALA A 117 10.96 13.81 15.44
C ALA A 117 9.71 13.41 16.25
N GLU A 118 9.24 14.28 17.15
CA GLU A 118 7.99 14.07 17.90
C GLU A 118 6.77 13.94 16.96
N ALA A 119 6.67 14.82 15.96
CA ALA A 119 5.59 14.74 14.96
C ALA A 119 5.64 13.42 14.17
N ARG A 120 6.84 12.93 13.84
CA ARG A 120 7.03 11.66 13.15
C ARG A 120 6.54 10.49 13.98
N GLU A 121 6.92 10.43 15.26
CA GLU A 121 6.46 9.41 16.19
C GLU A 121 4.92 9.40 16.33
N ALA A 122 4.31 10.57 16.47
CA ALA A 122 2.85 10.71 16.53
C ALA A 122 2.16 10.22 15.24
N GLY A 123 2.76 10.51 14.08
CA GLY A 123 2.27 10.02 12.78
C GLY A 123 2.36 8.50 12.65
N ASP A 124 3.48 7.91 13.08
CA ASP A 124 3.68 6.46 13.08
C ASP A 124 2.68 5.76 14.02
N GLU A 125 2.41 6.35 15.20
CA GLU A 125 1.41 5.84 16.13
C GLU A 125 -0.01 5.89 15.53
N LEU A 126 -0.38 6.98 14.86
CA LEU A 126 -1.66 7.11 14.16
C LEU A 126 -1.82 6.04 13.08
N VAL A 127 -0.81 5.86 12.22
CA VAL A 127 -0.82 4.83 11.17
C VAL A 127 -0.97 3.45 11.78
N ALA A 128 -0.21 3.13 12.84
CA ALA A 128 -0.30 1.84 13.52
C ALA A 128 -1.69 1.58 14.12
N LYS A 129 -2.32 2.60 14.72
CA LYS A 129 -3.70 2.53 15.24
C LYS A 129 -4.70 2.24 14.13
N LEU A 130 -4.61 2.95 13.00
CA LEU A 130 -5.50 2.75 11.85
C LEU A 130 -5.34 1.34 11.25
N GLU A 131 -4.11 0.85 11.11
CA GLU A 131 -3.87 -0.53 10.66
C GLU A 131 -4.42 -1.57 11.67
N GLY A 132 -4.38 -1.26 12.97
CA GLY A 132 -4.98 -2.08 14.02
C GLY A 132 -6.50 -2.22 13.86
N LEU A 133 -7.18 -1.09 13.63
CA LEU A 133 -8.63 -1.06 13.38
C LEU A 133 -9.00 -1.80 12.10
N GLU A 134 -8.23 -1.63 11.02
CA GLU A 134 -8.39 -2.39 9.77
C GLU A 134 -8.35 -3.90 10.04
N ARG A 135 -7.31 -4.38 10.74
CA ARG A 135 -7.17 -5.80 11.08
C ARG A 135 -8.35 -6.34 11.89
N GLN A 136 -8.85 -5.57 12.86
CA GLN A 136 -9.99 -5.98 13.68
C GLN A 136 -11.29 -6.09 12.87
N LEU A 137 -11.58 -5.11 12.01
CA LEU A 137 -12.75 -5.15 11.14
C LEU A 137 -12.68 -6.32 10.14
N THR A 138 -11.52 -6.53 9.53
CA THR A 138 -11.26 -7.66 8.64
C THR A 138 -11.46 -9.01 9.33
N LEU A 139 -10.99 -9.17 10.58
CA LEU A 139 -11.22 -10.38 11.37
C LEU A 139 -12.71 -10.61 11.64
N ARG A 140 -13.44 -9.57 12.04
CA ARG A 140 -14.88 -9.64 12.31
C ARG A 140 -15.69 -10.05 11.07
N ALA A 141 -15.39 -9.46 9.92
CA ALA A 141 -16.05 -9.81 8.66
C ALA A 141 -15.82 -11.28 8.27
N ARG A 142 -14.60 -11.80 8.46
CA ARG A 142 -14.30 -13.24 8.25
C ARG A 142 -15.13 -14.14 9.14
N MET A 143 -15.23 -13.81 10.42
CA MET A 143 -16.00 -14.61 11.38
C MET A 143 -17.49 -14.62 11.02
N ALA A 144 -18.05 -13.47 10.62
CA ALA A 144 -19.45 -13.38 10.21
C ALA A 144 -19.78 -14.30 9.02
N LYS A 145 -18.91 -14.37 8.00
CA LYS A 145 -19.14 -15.24 6.84
C LYS A 145 -18.84 -16.71 7.08
N ALA A 146 -18.00 -17.06 8.07
CA ALA A 146 -17.73 -18.45 8.41
C ALA A 146 -18.88 -19.13 9.19
N VAL A 147 -19.85 -18.35 9.66
CA VAL A 147 -21.05 -18.81 10.40
C VAL A 147 -22.25 -19.01 9.46
N VAL A 148 -22.15 -18.57 8.20
CA VAL A 148 -23.18 -18.67 7.15
C VAL A 148 -22.80 -19.77 6.17
#